data_AF-A0A851HMP4-F1
#
_entry.id   AF-A0A851HMP4-F1
#
_cell.length_a   1.000
_cell.length_b   1.000
_cell.length_c   1.000
_cell.angle_alpha   90.00
_cell.angle_beta   90.00
_cell.angle_gamma   90.00
#
_symmetry.space_group_name_H-M   'P 1'
#
loop_
_entity.id
_entity.type
_entity.pdbx_description
1 polymer ?
#
loop_
_entity_poly.entity_id
_entity_poly.type
_entity_poly.pdbx_seq_one_letter_code
_entity_poly.pdbx_strand_id
1 'polypeptide(L)'
;MEDENSPALRAGVDFRGTKNATQPVLEHVRPGTNRAPFLRYIRINLPRTTRLLLLAMVAVIGAASAAVALSHHEPFPFATPVLWGVAGASAVFVAVGLITSARIWNWGLMIALSSLLIYIGGLLGSAPYVWNGASVVSAAIWNLTLFASIGYIVLFWALHYGMIVAAPDNQNFLD
;
A
#
# COMPACT_ATOMS: atom_id res chain seq x y z
N MET A 1 16.70 -27.38 42.85
CA MET A 1 17.75 -28.15 42.16
C MET A 1 17.20 -28.62 40.81
N GLU A 2 16.88 -27.69 39.90
CA GLU A 2 16.34 -28.01 38.55
C GLU A 2 17.41 -27.93 37.45
N ASP A 3 18.62 -27.46 37.77
CA ASP A 3 19.66 -27.13 36.79
C ASP A 3 20.51 -28.32 36.29
N GLU A 4 20.48 -29.49 36.95
CA GLU A 4 21.30 -30.64 36.54
C GLU A 4 20.80 -31.33 35.26
N ASN A 5 19.57 -31.06 34.84
CA ASN A 5 18.96 -31.67 33.66
C ASN A 5 18.87 -30.74 32.45
N SER A 6 19.51 -29.56 32.48
CA SER A 6 19.50 -28.65 31.33
C SER A 6 20.24 -29.27 30.12
N PRO A 7 19.58 -29.42 28.97
CA PRO A 7 20.19 -29.97 27.75
C PRO A 7 21.42 -29.18 27.28
N ALA A 8 21.46 -27.87 27.56
CA ALA A 8 22.55 -26.98 27.16
C ALA A 8 23.87 -27.29 27.90
N LEU A 9 23.79 -27.61 29.19
CA LEU A 9 24.96 -27.97 30.00
C LEU A 9 25.52 -29.33 29.61
N ARG A 10 24.65 -30.28 29.26
CA ARG A 10 25.04 -31.60 28.75
C ARG A 10 25.74 -31.54 27.39
N ALA A 11 25.45 -30.51 26.60
CA ALA A 11 26.14 -30.21 25.35
C ALA A 11 27.47 -29.46 25.54
N GLY A 12 27.92 -29.25 26.79
CA GLY A 12 29.17 -28.58 27.11
C GLY A 12 29.15 -27.07 26.93
N VAL A 13 27.95 -26.48 26.77
CA VAL A 13 27.79 -25.06 26.53
C VAL A 13 27.32 -24.39 27.83
N ASP A 14 28.30 -23.93 28.62
CA ASP A 14 28.03 -23.17 29.84
C ASP A 14 28.07 -21.68 29.54
N PHE A 15 26.89 -21.05 29.49
CA PHE A 15 26.77 -19.62 29.28
C PHE A 15 26.77 -18.81 30.58
N ARG A 16 26.76 -19.46 31.76
CA ARG A 16 26.66 -18.78 33.05
C ARG A 16 27.74 -17.72 33.23
N GLY A 17 27.37 -16.50 33.60
CA GLY A 17 28.30 -15.39 33.83
C GLY A 17 28.81 -14.66 32.58
N THR A 18 28.44 -15.09 31.37
CA THR A 18 28.68 -14.32 30.14
C THR A 18 27.56 -13.28 29.93
N LYS A 19 27.78 -12.23 29.13
CA LYS A 19 26.71 -11.27 28.76
C LYS A 19 25.49 -11.96 28.11
N ASN A 20 25.68 -13.15 27.54
CA ASN A 20 24.64 -13.95 26.90
C ASN A 20 23.86 -14.85 27.90
N ALA A 21 24.29 -14.95 29.17
CA ALA A 21 23.64 -15.77 30.19
C ALA A 21 22.30 -15.20 30.69
N THR A 22 22.23 -13.87 30.73
CA THR A 22 21.10 -13.11 31.29
C THR A 22 20.19 -12.55 30.21
N GLN A 23 20.57 -12.68 28.94
CA GLN A 23 19.66 -12.32 27.86
C GLN A 23 18.67 -13.48 27.70
N PRO A 24 17.36 -13.25 27.94
CA PRO A 24 16.37 -14.24 27.62
C PRO A 24 16.55 -14.59 26.14
N VAL A 25 16.73 -15.87 25.82
CA VAL A 25 16.81 -16.39 24.45
C VAL A 25 15.40 -16.30 23.83
N LEU A 26 14.93 -15.06 23.67
CA LEU A 26 13.72 -14.69 22.95
C LEU A 26 14.07 -14.18 21.54
N GLU A 27 15.34 -13.86 21.28
CA GLU A 27 15.81 -13.42 19.97
C GLU A 27 16.05 -14.62 19.02
N HIS A 28 14.98 -15.38 18.74
CA HIS A 28 14.87 -16.04 17.44
C HIS A 28 14.05 -15.21 16.44
N VAL A 29 13.51 -14.08 16.88
CA VAL A 29 12.73 -13.19 16.02
C VAL A 29 13.68 -12.18 15.38
N ARG A 30 13.81 -12.24 14.05
CA ARG A 30 14.69 -11.35 13.29
C ARG A 30 14.33 -9.88 13.55
N PRO A 31 15.30 -8.98 13.81
CA PRO A 31 15.04 -7.55 13.98
C PRO A 31 14.20 -7.01 12.81
N GLY A 32 13.02 -6.49 13.15
CA GLY A 32 12.03 -5.95 12.22
C GLY A 32 11.89 -4.43 12.32
N THR A 33 10.89 -3.88 11.62
CA THR A 33 10.53 -2.46 11.72
C THR A 33 9.77 -2.17 13.03
N ASN A 34 10.07 -1.04 13.67
CA ASN A 34 9.29 -0.54 14.80
C ASN A 34 7.89 -0.09 14.33
N ARG A 35 6.85 -0.56 15.01
CA ARG A 35 5.44 -0.21 14.71
C ARG A 35 5.16 1.27 14.97
N ALA A 36 4.12 1.80 14.34
CA ALA A 36 3.63 3.13 14.65
C ALA A 36 3.25 3.24 16.15
N PRO A 37 3.59 4.35 16.84
CA PRO A 37 3.25 4.55 18.25
C PRO A 37 1.73 4.71 18.45
N PHE A 38 1.02 5.19 17.43
CA PHE A 38 -0.44 5.28 17.41
C PHE A 38 -1.03 4.02 16.80
N LEU A 39 -2.01 3.41 17.48
CA LEU A 39 -2.78 2.24 17.02
C LEU A 39 -1.99 0.92 16.92
N ARG A 40 -0.92 0.73 17.72
CA ARG A 40 -0.14 -0.53 17.85
C ARG A 40 -1.01 -1.79 18.04
N TYR A 41 -2.21 -1.63 18.61
CA TYR A 41 -3.14 -2.71 18.94
C TYR A 41 -4.19 -3.00 17.85
N ILE A 42 -4.34 -2.14 16.82
CA ILE A 42 -5.27 -2.40 15.72
C ILE A 42 -4.51 -3.06 14.58
N ARG A 43 -4.67 -4.39 14.47
CA ARG A 43 -4.11 -5.18 13.37
C ARG A 43 -5.22 -5.89 12.61
N ILE A 44 -5.41 -5.51 11.34
CA ILE A 44 -6.34 -6.22 10.44
C ILE A 44 -5.54 -7.30 9.69
N ASN A 45 -5.65 -8.53 10.15
CA ASN A 45 -4.94 -9.68 9.59
C ASN A 45 -5.77 -10.43 8.53
N LEU A 46 -6.12 -9.74 7.44
CA LEU A 46 -6.88 -10.30 6.32
C LEU A 46 -6.07 -10.20 5.01
N PRO A 47 -4.94 -10.94 4.87
CA PRO A 47 -3.95 -10.70 3.83
C PRO A 47 -4.50 -10.81 2.40
N ARG A 48 -5.43 -11.73 2.14
CA ARG A 48 -6.06 -11.87 0.81
C ARG A 48 -7.06 -10.75 0.53
N THR A 49 -7.84 -10.36 1.54
CA THR A 49 -8.83 -9.28 1.41
C THR A 49 -8.14 -7.93 1.22
N THR A 50 -7.12 -7.63 2.02
CA THR A 50 -6.33 -6.40 1.87
C THR A 50 -5.64 -6.34 0.50
N ARG A 51 -5.14 -7.47 0.01
CA ARG A 51 -4.61 -7.56 -1.36
C ARG A 51 -5.67 -7.17 -2.39
N LEU A 52 -6.85 -7.78 -2.33
CA LEU A 52 -7.95 -7.45 -3.26
C LEU A 52 -8.37 -5.99 -3.13
N LEU A 53 -8.40 -5.43 -1.91
CA LEU A 53 -8.70 -4.03 -1.67
C LEU A 53 -7.66 -3.12 -2.34
N LEU A 54 -6.36 -3.38 -2.18
CA LEU A 54 -5.29 -2.61 -2.83
C LEU A 54 -5.40 -2.67 -4.36
N LEU A 55 -5.71 -3.84 -4.92
CA LEU A 55 -5.94 -4.00 -6.36
C LEU A 55 -7.18 -3.24 -6.83
N ALA A 56 -8.28 -3.33 -6.07
CA ALA A 56 -9.53 -2.63 -6.38
C ALA A 56 -9.32 -1.12 -6.38
N MET A 57 -8.57 -0.57 -5.42
CA MET A 57 -8.26 0.85 -5.37
C MET A 57 -7.48 1.31 -6.62
N VAL A 58 -6.46 0.57 -7.05
CA VAL A 58 -5.73 0.90 -8.28
C VAL A 58 -6.59 0.72 -9.53
N ALA A 59 -7.47 -0.29 -9.55
CA ALA A 59 -8.43 -0.48 -10.64
C ALA A 59 -9.39 0.72 -10.75
N VAL A 60 -9.87 1.24 -9.62
CA VAL A 60 -10.73 2.43 -9.58
C VAL A 60 -9.97 3.67 -10.09
N ILE A 61 -8.71 3.86 -9.69
CA ILE A 61 -7.86 4.95 -10.22
C ILE A 61 -7.77 4.86 -11.75
N GLY A 62 -7.38 3.70 -12.27
CA GLY A 62 -7.23 3.50 -13.71
C GLY A 62 -8.53 3.66 -14.50
N ALA A 63 -9.64 3.12 -13.99
CA ALA A 63 -10.95 3.23 -14.61
C ALA A 63 -11.44 4.70 -14.63
N ALA A 64 -11.24 5.43 -13.53
CA ALA A 64 -11.58 6.84 -13.46
C ALA A 64 -10.73 7.67 -14.43
N SER A 65 -9.41 7.42 -14.50
CA SER A 65 -8.52 8.09 -15.46
C SER A 65 -8.92 7.83 -16.91
N ALA A 66 -9.24 6.59 -17.27
CA ALA A 66 -9.72 6.24 -18.60
C ALA A 66 -11.06 6.92 -18.93
N ALA A 67 -12.00 6.94 -17.99
CA ALA A 67 -13.29 7.59 -18.17
C ALA A 67 -13.16 9.11 -18.37
N VAL A 68 -12.24 9.78 -17.66
CA VAL A 68 -11.93 11.20 -17.88
C VAL A 68 -11.32 11.41 -19.26
N ALA A 69 -10.37 10.57 -19.68
CA ALA A 69 -9.75 10.66 -20.99
C ALA A 69 -10.76 10.47 -22.14
N LEU A 70 -11.77 9.62 -21.94
CA LEU A 70 -12.86 9.38 -22.89
C LEU A 70 -13.95 10.46 -22.88
N SER A 71 -13.98 11.33 -21.86
CA SER A 71 -15.05 12.34 -21.71
C SER A 71 -14.93 13.53 -22.68
N HIS A 72 -13.86 13.59 -23.48
CA HIS A 72 -13.52 14.72 -24.36
C HIS A 72 -13.40 16.08 -23.63
N HIS A 73 -13.41 16.09 -22.30
CA HIS A 73 -13.22 17.29 -21.49
C HIS A 73 -11.82 17.27 -20.89
N GLU A 74 -10.88 17.90 -21.58
CA GLU A 74 -9.47 17.84 -21.23
C GLU A 74 -9.17 18.72 -20.00
N PRO A 75 -8.65 18.16 -18.88
CA PRO A 75 -8.42 18.93 -17.66
C PRO A 75 -7.34 20.03 -17.79
N PHE A 76 -6.33 19.79 -18.62
CA PHE A 76 -5.24 20.71 -18.92
C PHE A 76 -4.54 20.27 -20.21
N PRO A 77 -3.79 21.13 -20.91
CA PRO A 77 -3.13 20.76 -22.16
C PRO A 77 -2.29 19.48 -22.02
N PHE A 78 -2.50 18.52 -22.92
CA PHE A 78 -1.82 17.23 -22.92
C PHE A 78 -2.17 16.31 -21.74
N ALA A 79 -3.29 16.54 -21.03
CA ALA A 79 -3.75 15.64 -19.97
C ALA A 79 -4.15 14.26 -20.50
N THR A 80 -4.72 14.19 -21.71
CA THR A 80 -5.21 12.96 -22.32
C THR A 80 -4.16 11.83 -22.38
N PRO A 81 -2.96 12.02 -22.96
CA PRO A 81 -1.93 10.97 -22.98
C PRO A 81 -1.47 10.57 -21.57
N VAL A 82 -1.42 11.51 -20.62
CA VAL A 82 -0.99 11.23 -19.23
C VAL A 82 -2.04 10.37 -18.51
N LEU A 83 -3.33 10.67 -18.69
CA LEU A 83 -4.45 9.87 -18.17
C LEU A 83 -4.44 8.44 -18.71
N TRP A 84 -4.16 8.26 -20.00
CA TRP A 84 -3.98 6.92 -20.60
C TRP A 84 -2.74 6.20 -20.04
N GLY A 85 -1.66 6.92 -19.76
CA GLY A 85 -0.49 6.36 -19.07
C GLY A 85 -0.86 5.78 -17.70
N VAL A 86 -1.63 6.51 -16.90
CA VAL A 86 -2.12 6.04 -15.59
C VAL A 86 -3.08 4.87 -15.74
N ALA A 87 -4.01 4.92 -16.69
CA ALA A 87 -4.94 3.83 -16.95
C ALA A 87 -4.21 2.54 -17.37
N GLY A 88 -3.24 2.64 -18.28
CA GLY A 88 -2.42 1.53 -18.73
C GLY A 88 -1.56 0.94 -17.62
N ALA A 89 -0.87 1.78 -16.83
CA ALA A 89 -0.09 1.33 -15.68
C ALA A 89 -0.96 0.63 -14.63
N SER A 90 -2.18 1.15 -14.39
CA SER A 90 -3.16 0.54 -13.48
C SER A 90 -3.61 -0.83 -13.97
N ALA A 91 -3.89 -0.97 -15.28
CA ALA A 91 -4.28 -2.24 -15.86
C ALA A 91 -3.17 -3.30 -15.72
N VAL A 92 -1.91 -2.93 -16.00
CA VAL A 92 -0.75 -3.82 -15.80
C VAL A 92 -0.59 -4.19 -14.33
N PHE A 93 -0.67 -3.23 -13.43
CA PHE A 93 -0.59 -3.48 -11.98
C PHE A 93 -1.65 -4.47 -11.51
N VAL A 94 -2.90 -4.28 -11.91
CA VAL A 94 -4.02 -5.17 -11.54
C VAL A 94 -3.81 -6.56 -12.13
N ALA A 95 -3.43 -6.67 -13.41
CA ALA A 95 -3.17 -7.95 -14.05
C ALA A 95 -2.05 -8.73 -13.33
N VAL A 96 -0.90 -8.08 -13.08
CA VAL A 96 0.22 -8.67 -12.34
C VAL A 96 -0.22 -9.06 -10.92
N GLY A 97 -0.98 -8.20 -10.25
CA GLY A 97 -1.45 -8.43 -8.89
C GLY A 97 -2.54 -9.51 -8.76
N LEU A 98 -3.23 -9.87 -9.85
CA LEU A 98 -4.16 -11.00 -9.87
C LEU A 98 -3.44 -12.32 -10.22
N ILE A 99 -2.47 -12.28 -11.13
CA ILE A 99 -1.80 -13.47 -11.67
C ILE A 99 -0.63 -13.93 -10.79
N THR A 100 0.11 -12.99 -10.19
CA THR A 100 1.37 -13.28 -9.50
C THR A 100 1.23 -13.11 -7.99
N SER A 101 2.11 -13.75 -7.22
CA SER A 101 2.27 -13.51 -5.78
C SER A 101 3.34 -12.46 -5.46
N ALA A 102 3.67 -11.56 -6.40
CA ALA A 102 4.71 -10.56 -6.21
C ALA A 102 4.26 -9.41 -5.30
N ARG A 103 5.19 -8.87 -4.50
CA ARG A 103 4.94 -7.67 -3.66
C ARG A 103 5.08 -6.40 -4.51
N ILE A 104 3.98 -6.00 -5.14
CA ILE A 104 3.97 -4.86 -6.08
C ILE A 104 3.53 -3.53 -5.47
N TRP A 105 3.22 -3.45 -4.18
CA TRP A 105 2.53 -2.30 -3.56
C TRP A 105 3.18 -0.93 -3.77
N ASN A 106 4.51 -0.86 -3.90
CA ASN A 106 5.24 0.37 -4.20
C ASN A 106 4.88 0.93 -5.59
N TRP A 107 4.64 0.06 -6.57
CA TRP A 107 4.19 0.47 -7.91
C TRP A 107 2.80 1.08 -7.87
N GLY A 108 1.89 0.52 -7.06
CA GLY A 108 0.57 1.10 -6.86
C GLY A 108 0.66 2.49 -6.20
N LEU A 109 1.65 2.72 -5.32
CA LEU A 109 1.89 4.05 -4.75
C LEU A 109 2.33 5.04 -5.83
N MET A 110 3.23 4.64 -6.74
CA MET A 110 3.64 5.50 -7.86
C MET A 110 2.44 5.87 -8.76
N ILE A 111 1.55 4.92 -9.04
CA ILE A 111 0.32 5.15 -9.82
C ILE A 111 -0.60 6.14 -9.09
N ALA A 112 -0.85 5.92 -7.80
CA ALA A 112 -1.67 6.81 -6.98
C ALA A 112 -1.10 8.23 -6.90
N LEU A 113 0.21 8.37 -6.71
CA LEU A 113 0.88 9.68 -6.70
C LEU A 113 0.80 10.36 -8.07
N SER A 114 0.97 9.61 -9.16
CA SER A 114 0.83 10.14 -10.51
C SER A 114 -0.58 10.66 -10.76
N SER A 115 -1.61 9.89 -10.38
CA SER A 115 -3.01 10.31 -10.49
C SER A 115 -3.32 11.53 -9.61
N LEU A 116 -2.76 11.60 -8.41
CA LEU A 116 -2.89 12.76 -7.52
C LEU A 116 -2.28 14.02 -8.16
N LEU A 117 -1.10 13.90 -8.77
CA LEU A 117 -0.44 15.01 -9.47
C LEU A 117 -1.26 15.49 -10.68
N ILE A 118 -1.84 14.56 -11.45
CA ILE A 118 -2.77 14.90 -12.55
C ILE A 118 -3.97 15.67 -12.00
N TYR A 119 -4.55 15.22 -10.89
CA TYR A 119 -5.67 15.92 -10.27
C TYR A 119 -5.30 17.35 -9.88
N ILE A 120 -4.13 17.54 -9.25
CA ILE A 120 -3.61 18.86 -8.88
C ILE A 120 -3.37 19.71 -10.14
N GLY A 121 -2.82 19.13 -11.21
CA GLY A 121 -2.66 19.81 -12.49
C GLY A 121 -4.00 20.32 -13.06
N GLY A 122 -5.06 19.52 -12.94
CA GLY A 122 -6.41 19.94 -13.35
C GLY A 122 -7.03 21.05 -12.50
N LEU A 123 -6.63 21.21 -11.22
CA LEU A 123 -7.06 22.36 -10.41
C LEU A 123 -6.60 23.71 -10.99
N LEU A 124 -5.46 23.71 -11.69
CA LEU A 124 -4.89 24.88 -12.35
C LEU A 124 -5.40 25.05 -13.79
N GLY A 125 -6.18 24.09 -14.30
CA GLY A 125 -6.69 24.06 -15.66
C GLY A 125 -8.22 24.07 -15.74
N SER A 126 -8.73 23.48 -16.81
CA SER A 126 -10.15 23.26 -17.09
C SER A 126 -10.60 21.87 -16.67
N ALA A 127 -10.29 21.44 -15.44
CA ALA A 127 -10.79 20.18 -14.92
C ALA A 127 -12.33 20.08 -15.05
N PRO A 128 -12.89 18.87 -15.21
CA PRO A 128 -14.31 18.65 -15.48
C PRO A 128 -15.18 18.88 -14.23
N TYR A 129 -15.13 20.08 -13.65
CA TYR A 129 -16.04 20.53 -12.60
C TYR A 129 -17.37 20.98 -13.19
N VAL A 130 -18.43 20.90 -12.39
CA VAL A 130 -19.77 21.36 -12.80
C VAL A 130 -19.75 22.85 -13.19
N TRP A 131 -18.97 23.67 -12.48
CA TRP A 131 -18.80 25.09 -12.81
C TRP A 131 -17.95 25.35 -14.05
N ASN A 132 -17.22 24.34 -14.54
CA ASN A 132 -16.48 24.36 -15.81
C ASN A 132 -17.32 23.79 -16.98
N GLY A 133 -18.63 23.61 -16.78
CA GLY A 133 -19.56 23.12 -17.81
C GLY A 133 -19.57 21.60 -18.00
N ALA A 134 -18.90 20.84 -17.13
CA ALA A 134 -18.95 19.38 -17.16
C ALA A 134 -20.23 18.83 -16.50
N SER A 135 -20.62 17.62 -16.90
CA SER A 135 -21.73 16.93 -16.25
C SER A 135 -21.40 16.56 -14.79
N VAL A 136 -22.43 16.39 -13.96
CA VAL A 136 -22.26 15.90 -12.57
C VAL A 136 -21.52 14.57 -12.54
N VAL A 137 -21.78 13.69 -13.52
CA VAL A 137 -21.11 12.39 -13.64
C VAL A 137 -19.62 12.57 -13.93
N SER A 138 -19.25 13.42 -14.89
CA SER A 138 -17.85 13.72 -15.22
C SER A 138 -17.09 14.31 -14.03
N ALA A 139 -17.72 15.23 -13.30
CA ALA A 139 -17.15 15.81 -12.09
C ALA A 139 -16.95 14.77 -10.98
N ALA A 140 -17.91 13.85 -10.80
CA ALA A 140 -17.80 12.77 -9.83
C ALA A 140 -16.65 11.82 -10.18
N ILE A 141 -16.52 11.43 -11.45
CA ILE A 141 -15.43 10.58 -11.95
C ILE A 141 -14.08 11.26 -11.73
N TRP A 142 -13.98 12.56 -12.00
CA TRP A 142 -12.75 13.32 -11.75
C TRP A 142 -12.38 13.34 -10.27
N ASN A 143 -13.33 13.61 -9.38
CA ASN A 143 -13.09 13.54 -7.93
C ASN A 143 -12.74 12.12 -7.46
N LEU A 144 -13.21 11.08 -8.15
CA LEU A 144 -12.84 9.70 -7.85
C LEU A 144 -11.33 9.46 -8.07
N THR A 145 -10.71 10.12 -9.06
CA THR A 145 -9.25 10.04 -9.26
C THR A 145 -8.48 10.57 -8.05
N LEU A 146 -8.98 11.62 -7.39
CA LEU A 146 -8.40 12.16 -6.15
C LEU A 146 -8.59 11.20 -4.97
N PHE A 147 -9.86 10.89 -4.66
CA PHE A 147 -10.18 10.14 -3.44
C PHE A 147 -9.66 8.71 -3.48
N ALA A 148 -9.67 8.07 -4.65
CA ALA A 148 -9.08 6.74 -4.79
C ALA A 148 -7.56 6.78 -4.61
N SER A 149 -6.88 7.81 -5.11
CA SER A 149 -5.43 7.99 -4.93
C SER A 149 -5.07 8.21 -3.45
N ILE A 150 -5.79 9.10 -2.76
CA ILE A 150 -5.63 9.31 -1.32
C ILE A 150 -5.90 8.02 -0.55
N GLY A 151 -6.99 7.32 -0.89
CA GLY A 151 -7.34 6.05 -0.26
C GLY A 151 -6.23 5.00 -0.41
N TYR A 152 -5.64 4.87 -1.60
CA TYR A 152 -4.51 3.97 -1.80
C TYR A 152 -3.29 4.39 -0.97
N ILE A 153 -2.95 5.69 -0.93
CA ILE A 153 -1.83 6.21 -0.14
C ILE A 153 -2.01 5.90 1.35
N VAL A 154 -3.22 6.09 1.88
CA VAL A 154 -3.56 5.76 3.28
C VAL A 154 -3.45 4.27 3.54
N LEU A 155 -3.93 3.42 2.63
CA LEU A 155 -3.79 1.96 2.75
C LEU A 155 -2.32 1.53 2.66
N PHE A 156 -1.54 2.12 1.77
CA PHE A 156 -0.11 1.85 1.63
C PHE A 156 0.65 2.27 2.90
N TRP A 157 0.33 3.43 3.46
CA TRP A 157 0.85 3.88 4.75
C TRP A 157 0.51 2.85 5.84
N ALA A 158 -0.77 2.47 5.99
CA ALA A 158 -1.19 1.48 6.97
C ALA A 158 -0.47 0.12 6.79
N LEU A 159 -0.21 -0.28 5.54
CA LEU A 159 0.54 -1.49 5.19
C LEU A 159 2.00 -1.36 5.60
N HIS A 160 2.63 -0.21 5.35
CA HIS A 160 4.04 0.03 5.68
C HIS A 160 4.29 0.14 7.19
N TYR A 161 3.31 0.60 7.96
CA TYR A 161 3.38 0.69 9.43
C TYR A 161 2.89 -0.58 10.16
N GLY A 162 2.44 -1.60 9.43
CA GLY A 162 2.04 -2.89 10.02
C GLY A 162 0.65 -2.92 10.65
N MET A 163 -0.19 -1.92 10.37
CA MET A 163 -1.59 -1.88 10.82
C MET A 163 -2.46 -2.85 10.01
N ILE A 164 -2.14 -3.03 8.72
CA ILE A 164 -2.80 -3.98 7.83
C ILE A 164 -1.77 -4.90 7.19
N VAL A 165 -2.20 -6.13 6.89
CA VAL A 165 -1.38 -7.14 6.21
C VAL A 165 -1.97 -7.40 4.83
N ALA A 166 -1.14 -7.51 3.79
CA ALA A 166 -1.55 -7.90 2.45
C ALA A 166 -0.66 -9.02 1.91
N ALA A 167 -1.25 -10.03 1.26
CA ALA A 167 -0.52 -11.14 0.67
C ALA A 167 0.28 -10.71 -0.58
N PRO A 168 1.56 -11.07 -0.76
CA PRO A 168 2.37 -11.91 0.11
C PRO A 168 2.79 -11.18 1.41
N ASP A 169 2.61 -11.84 2.56
CA ASP A 169 3.06 -11.30 3.85
C ASP A 169 4.54 -11.66 4.07
N ASN A 170 5.37 -10.64 4.14
CA ASN A 170 6.78 -10.72 4.51
C ASN A 170 7.20 -9.47 5.30
N GLN A 171 6.27 -8.91 6.07
CA GLN A 171 6.47 -7.62 6.74
C GLN A 171 7.38 -7.72 7.96
N ASN A 172 7.67 -8.93 8.45
CA ASN A 172 8.64 -9.22 9.53
C ASN A 172 8.51 -8.29 10.75
N PHE A 173 7.29 -7.86 11.11
CA PHE A 173 7.09 -7.05 12.30
C PHE A 173 7.32 -7.90 13.56
N LEU A 174 8.20 -7.43 14.45
CA LEU A 174 8.31 -7.93 15.82
C LEU A 174 7.06 -7.49 16.61
N ASP A 175 6.52 -8.37 17.45
CA ASP A 175 5.52 -8.00 18.47
C ASP A 175 6.22 -7.41 19.70
#